data_AF-A0ABD4ZH42-F1
#
_entry.id   AF-A0ABD4ZH42-F1
#
_cell.length_a   1.000
_cell.length_b   1.000
_cell.length_c   1.000
_cell.angle_alpha   90.00
_cell.angle_beta   90.00
_cell.angle_gamma   90.00
#
_symmetry.space_group_name_H-M   'P 1'
#
loop_
_entity.id
_entity.type
_entity.pdbx_description
1 polymer ?
#
loop_
_entity_poly.entity_id
_entity_poly.type
_entity_poly.pdbx_seq_one_letter_code
_entity_poly.pdbx_strand_id
1 'polypeptide(L)'
;AGETFKTHIPAGVKTGQKIRLKGKGKPGKFGGAAGDLYLHVQVEASDKFTLRGDDLISTLPLTLSEAVHGAKVSINDLDGNPVTFKVPACVSSGDEV
;
A
#
# COMPACT_ATOMS: atom_id res chain seq x y z
N ALA A 1 18.36 0.12 27.96
CA ALA A 1 16.89 0.21 27.96
C ALA A 1 16.47 0.90 26.67
N GLY A 2 15.55 0.33 25.90
CA GLY A 2 15.00 1.00 24.72
C GLY A 2 13.95 2.02 25.14
N GLU A 3 13.96 3.21 24.55
CA GLU A 3 12.88 4.20 24.71
C GLU A 3 11.76 3.90 23.71
N THR A 4 10.51 3.95 24.16
CA THR A 4 9.34 3.76 23.30
C THR A 4 8.74 5.11 22.93
N PHE A 5 8.52 5.35 21.64
CA PHE A 5 7.88 6.57 21.14
C PHE A 5 6.58 6.23 20.44
N LYS A 6 5.52 6.97 20.77
CA LYS A 6 4.27 6.94 19.99
C LYS A 6 4.41 7.95 18.85
N THR A 7 4.13 7.49 17.64
CA THR A 7 4.04 8.35 16.45
C THR A 7 2.81 7.97 15.65
N HIS A 8 2.30 8.92 14.88
CA HIS A 8 1.23 8.69 13.93
C HIS A 8 1.84 8.55 12.52
N ILE A 9 1.50 7.47 11.84
CA ILE A 9 1.83 7.27 10.43
C ILE A 9 0.59 7.72 9.63
N PRO A 10 0.69 8.81 8.85
CA PRO A 10 -0.46 9.31 8.10
C PRO A 10 -0.88 8.32 7.00
N ALA A 11 -2.16 8.33 6.63
CA ALA A 11 -2.63 7.54 5.50
C ALA A 11 -1.94 7.98 4.20
N GLY A 12 -1.67 7.02 3.30
CA GLY A 12 -1.02 7.29 2.01
C GLY A 12 0.50 7.48 2.06
N VAL A 13 1.17 7.06 3.15
CA VAL A 13 2.64 7.03 3.17
C VAL A 13 3.19 6.13 2.06
N LYS A 14 4.20 6.63 1.35
CA LYS A 14 4.88 5.91 0.27
C LYS A 14 6.23 5.41 0.75
N THR A 15 6.71 4.33 0.14
CA THR A 15 8.07 3.83 0.40
C THR A 15 9.11 4.93 0.20
N GLY A 16 10.01 5.08 1.16
CA GLY A 16 11.06 6.09 1.15
C GLY A 16 10.66 7.42 1.82
N GLN A 17 9.41 7.59 2.24
CA GLN A 17 9.00 8.75 3.01
C GLN A 17 9.68 8.75 4.39
N LYS A 18 10.10 9.95 4.83
CA LYS A 18 10.78 10.16 6.10
C LYS A 18 9.86 10.89 7.08
N ILE A 19 9.66 10.32 8.26
CA ILE A 19 8.90 10.96 9.33
C ILE A 19 9.88 11.43 10.41
N ARG A 20 9.86 12.73 10.75
CA ARG A 20 10.75 13.34 11.73
C ARG A 20 10.08 13.42 13.11
N LEU A 21 10.76 12.86 14.11
CA LEU A 21 10.42 12.99 15.53
C LEU A 21 11.40 13.95 16.19
N LYS A 22 10.95 15.20 16.40
CA LYS A 22 11.78 16.28 16.92
C LYS A 22 12.20 16.02 18.37
N GLY A 23 13.49 16.12 18.68
CA GLY A 23 14.03 15.99 20.04
C GLY A 23 13.95 14.58 20.64
N LYS A 24 13.66 13.55 19.82
CA LYS A 24 13.65 12.14 20.22
C LYS A 24 14.89 11.37 19.71
N GLY A 25 15.87 12.09 19.20
CA GLY A 25 17.16 11.54 18.83
C GLY A 25 18.10 11.42 20.03
N LYS A 26 19.39 11.20 19.73
CA LYS A 26 20.41 11.04 20.77
C LYS A 26 20.54 12.31 21.64
N PRO A 27 20.82 12.17 22.95
CA PRO A 27 21.07 13.32 23.81
C PRO A 27 22.25 14.14 23.29
N GLY A 28 22.13 15.47 23.36
CA GLY A 28 23.20 16.38 22.99
C GLY A 28 24.39 16.27 23.94
N LYS A 29 25.60 16.55 23.44
CA LYS A 29 26.79 16.65 24.29
C LYS A 29 26.77 17.96 25.08
N PHE A 30 27.37 17.98 26.26
CA PHE A 30 27.56 19.19 27.09
C PHE A 30 26.27 19.98 27.41
N GLY A 31 25.15 19.29 27.64
CA GLY A 31 23.86 19.94 27.94
C GLY A 31 23.12 20.49 26.71
N GLY A 32 23.59 20.18 25.49
CA GLY A 32 22.90 20.51 24.26
C GLY A 32 21.56 19.77 24.11
N ALA A 33 20.65 20.35 23.32
CA ALA A 33 19.36 19.73 23.00
C ALA A 33 19.54 18.34 22.36
N ALA A 34 18.59 17.43 22.61
CA ALA A 34 18.55 16.14 21.94
C ALA A 34 18.37 16.32 20.42
N GLY A 35 18.99 15.44 19.65
CA GLY A 35 18.82 15.38 18.20
C GLY A 35 17.42 14.93 17.79
N ASP A 36 17.22 14.72 16.50
CA ASP A 36 15.97 14.22 15.94
C ASP A 36 16.08 12.75 15.55
N LEU A 37 14.96 12.04 15.62
CA LEU A 37 14.82 10.68 15.13
C LEU A 37 14.07 10.70 13.78
N TYR A 38 14.63 10.04 12.77
CA TYR A 38 13.99 9.89 11.47
C TYR A 38 13.54 8.45 11.28
N LEU A 39 12.27 8.27 10.95
CA LEU A 39 11.70 7.00 10.57
C LEU A 39 11.70 6.90 9.05
N HIS A 40 12.22 5.80 8.52
CA HIS A 40 12.17 5.47 7.11
C HIS A 40 11.05 4.45 6.89
N VAL A 41 10.02 4.85 6.15
CA VAL A 41 8.88 3.98 5.87
C VAL A 41 9.20 3.11 4.65
N GLN A 42 8.94 1.81 4.78
CA GLN A 42 8.97 0.85 3.69
C GLN A 42 7.63 0.14 3.65
N VAL A 43 6.95 0.21 2.51
CA VAL A 43 5.72 -0.56 2.28
C VAL A 43 6.13 -1.92 1.76
N GLU A 44 5.67 -2.97 2.45
CA GLU A 44 5.92 -4.35 2.04
C GLU A 44 5.06 -4.71 0.82
N ALA A 45 5.63 -5.51 -0.08
CA ALA A 45 4.90 -6.02 -1.23
C ALA A 45 3.84 -7.02 -0.78
N SER A 46 2.65 -6.94 -1.38
CA SER A 46 1.58 -7.92 -1.16
C SER A 46 1.51 -8.87 -2.36
N ASP A 47 1.17 -10.14 -2.11
CA ASP A 47 0.98 -11.12 -3.18
C ASP A 47 -0.26 -10.85 -4.03
N LYS A 48 -1.25 -10.14 -3.48
CA LYS A 48 -2.55 -9.91 -4.12
C LYS A 48 -2.67 -8.56 -4.81
N PHE A 49 -1.91 -7.59 -4.33
CA PHE A 49 -2.06 -6.20 -4.74
C PHE A 49 -0.70 -5.54 -4.97
N THR A 50 -0.63 -4.78 -6.06
CA THR A 50 0.50 -3.92 -6.39
C THR A 50 0.03 -2.48 -6.37
N LEU A 51 0.85 -1.59 -5.78
CA LEU A 51 0.57 -0.16 -5.81
C LEU A 51 1.17 0.47 -7.07
N ARG A 52 0.35 1.20 -7.84
CA ARG A 52 0.79 2.07 -8.94
C ARG A 52 0.33 3.50 -8.63
N GLY A 53 1.25 4.32 -8.14
CA GLY A 53 0.92 5.69 -7.74
C GLY A 53 0.05 5.72 -6.49
N ASP A 54 -1.21 6.09 -6.65
CA ASP A 54 -2.24 6.09 -5.60
C ASP A 54 -3.31 5.00 -5.86
N ASP A 55 -3.15 4.22 -6.93
CA ASP A 55 -4.07 3.17 -7.33
C ASP A 55 -3.57 1.79 -6.88
N LEU A 56 -4.53 0.93 -6.52
CA LEU A 56 -4.31 -0.47 -6.18
C LEU A 56 -4.63 -1.35 -7.38
N ILE A 57 -3.66 -2.13 -7.84
CA ILE A 57 -3.80 -3.01 -8.98
C ILE A 57 -3.78 -4.46 -8.51
N SER A 58 -4.75 -5.24 -8.99
CA SER A 58 -4.80 -6.68 -8.79
C SER A 58 -5.04 -7.39 -10.11
N THR A 59 -4.48 -8.59 -10.24
CA THR A 59 -4.70 -9.43 -11.41
C THR A 59 -6.05 -10.13 -11.27
N LEU A 60 -6.96 -9.88 -12.21
CA LEU A 60 -8.25 -10.57 -12.27
C LEU A 60 -8.11 -11.89 -13.02
N PRO A 61 -8.19 -13.06 -12.35
CA PRO A 61 -8.18 -14.34 -13.05
C PRO A 61 -9.50 -14.53 -13.81
N LEU A 62 -9.39 -14.72 -15.13
CA LEU A 62 -10.53 -14.96 -16.03
C LEU A 62 -10.31 -16.24 -16.85
N THR A 63 -11.38 -17.00 -17.05
CA THR A 63 -11.36 -18.09 -18.03
C THR A 63 -11.59 -17.56 -19.44
N LEU A 64 -11.13 -18.30 -20.46
CA LEU A 64 -11.32 -17.93 -21.86
C LEU A 64 -12.81 -17.75 -22.21
N SER A 65 -13.69 -18.61 -21.69
CA SER A 65 -15.14 -18.51 -21.93
C SER A 65 -15.73 -17.23 -21.36
N GLU A 66 -15.30 -16.81 -20.18
CA GLU A 66 -15.75 -15.58 -19.53
C GLU A 66 -15.24 -14.34 -20.27
N ALA A 67 -13.99 -14.37 -20.74
CA ALA A 67 -13.43 -13.29 -21.56
C ALA A 67 -14.16 -13.12 -22.89
N VAL A 68 -14.58 -14.23 -23.53
CA VAL A 68 -15.29 -14.20 -24.82
C VAL A 68 -16.74 -13.72 -24.68
N HIS A 69 -17.48 -14.22 -23.68
CA HIS A 69 -18.91 -13.91 -23.54
C HIS A 69 -19.20 -12.68 -22.66
N GLY A 70 -18.20 -12.19 -21.95
CA GLY A 70 -18.37 -11.23 -20.87
C GLY A 70 -18.88 -11.91 -19.60
N ALA A 71 -18.47 -11.40 -18.45
CA ALA A 71 -18.80 -12.00 -17.16
C ALA A 71 -18.93 -10.96 -16.06
N LYS A 72 -19.60 -11.33 -14.97
CA LYS A 72 -19.57 -10.60 -13.70
C LYS A 72 -18.71 -11.40 -12.73
N VAL A 73 -17.57 -10.84 -12.33
CA VAL A 73 -16.60 -11.52 -11.48
C VAL A 73 -16.51 -10.82 -10.15
N SER A 74 -16.52 -11.59 -9.06
CA SER A 74 -16.37 -11.06 -7.71
C SER A 74 -14.94 -11.28 -7.23
N ILE A 75 -14.27 -10.22 -6.82
CA ILE A 75 -12.98 -10.28 -6.11
C ILE A 75 -13.12 -9.66 -4.73
N ASN A 76 -12.25 -10.04 -3.82
CA ASN A 76 -12.20 -9.44 -2.49
C ASN A 76 -11.30 -8.20 -2.53
N ASP A 77 -11.80 -7.10 -2.00
CA ASP A 77 -11.02 -5.88 -1.79
C ASP A 77 -10.01 -6.04 -0.63
N LEU A 78 -9.25 -4.99 -0.33
CA LEU A 78 -8.30 -4.92 0.77
C LEU A 78 -8.94 -5.28 2.13
N ASP A 79 -10.18 -4.85 2.34
CA ASP A 79 -10.96 -5.11 3.57
C ASP A 79 -11.67 -6.48 3.57
N GLY A 80 -11.53 -7.27 2.51
CA GLY A 80 -12.17 -8.58 2.36
C GLY A 80 -13.62 -8.55 1.90
N ASN A 81 -14.15 -7.38 1.55
CA ASN A 81 -15.50 -7.24 1.01
C ASN A 81 -15.55 -7.66 -0.48
N PRO A 82 -16.59 -8.39 -0.92
CA PRO A 82 -16.73 -8.78 -2.32
C PRO A 82 -17.13 -7.59 -3.20
N VAL A 83 -16.31 -7.26 -4.18
CA VAL A 83 -16.57 -6.25 -5.21
C VAL A 83 -16.82 -6.95 -6.54
N THR A 84 -17.94 -6.62 -7.18
CA THR A 84 -18.33 -7.20 -8.48
C THR A 84 -17.83 -6.33 -9.62
N PHE A 85 -16.99 -6.90 -10.48
CA PHE A 85 -16.51 -6.31 -11.73
C PHE A 85 -17.34 -6.82 -12.90
N LYS A 86 -17.73 -5.91 -13.79
CA LYS A 86 -18.39 -6.26 -15.05
C LYS A 86 -17.36 -6.25 -16.16
N VAL A 87 -17.01 -7.41 -16.65
CA VAL A 87 -16.06 -7.59 -17.76
C VAL A 87 -16.85 -7.66 -19.07
N PRO A 88 -16.56 -6.81 -20.06
CA PRO A 88 -17.21 -6.87 -21.37
C PRO A 88 -16.79 -8.13 -22.15
N ALA A 89 -17.52 -8.44 -23.21
CA ALA A 89 -17.17 -9.53 -24.13
C ALA A 89 -15.95 -9.15 -24.98
N CYS A 90 -15.16 -10.16 -25.34
CA CYS A 90 -13.95 -10.05 -26.15
C CYS A 90 -12.80 -9.22 -25.52
N VAL A 91 -12.62 -9.31 -24.20
CA VAL A 91 -11.43 -8.71 -23.53
C VAL A 91 -10.16 -9.52 -23.80
N SER A 92 -9.04 -8.82 -23.87
CA SER A 92 -7.70 -9.37 -24.07
C SER A 92 -6.91 -9.44 -22.75
N SER A 93 -5.86 -10.27 -22.73
CA SER A 93 -4.94 -10.30 -21.60
C SER A 93 -4.21 -8.96 -21.48
N GLY A 94 -4.22 -8.40 -20.27
CA GLY A 94 -3.58 -7.11 -19.98
C GLY A 94 -4.52 -5.90 -20.11
N ASP A 95 -5.77 -6.09 -20.52
CA ASP A 95 -6.76 -5.02 -20.48
C ASP A 95 -7.04 -4.62 -19.02
N GLU A 96 -7.05 -3.30 -18.77
CA GLU A 96 -7.38 -2.71 -17.47
C GLU A 96 -8.87 -2.34 -17.46
N VAL A 97 -9.57 -2.66 -16.37
CA VAL A 97 -11.03 -2.44 -16.18
C VAL A 97 -11.34 -1.60 -14.95
#